data_AF-A0A831Y5R3-F1
#
_entry.id   AF-A0A831Y5R3-F1
#
_cell.length_a   1.000
_cell.length_b   1.000
_cell.length_c   1.000
_cell.angle_alpha   90.00
_cell.angle_beta   90.00
_cell.angle_gamma   90.00
#
_symmetry.space_group_name_H-M   'P 1'
#
loop_
_entity.id
_entity.type
_entity.pdbx_description
1 polymer ?
#
loop_
_entity_poly.entity_id
_entity_poly.type
_entity_poly.pdbx_seq_one_letter_code
_entity_poly.pdbx_strand_id
1 'polypeptide(L)'
;MKRQEGGDAARAAGEAVILCSFCQRTREQSRYLLTRPGVAICEVCVATCVDSIADAERAKGGRPAARGGLYRYVDALLKKIGPPPARVDCDLCRSRVAVAESVAIARRGRLCPACIDAVHEAAVRRDPGGRD
;
A
#
# COMPACT_ATOMS: atom_id res chain seq x y z
N MET A 1 -20.80 -12.38 -45.24
CA MET A 1 -21.40 -11.68 -44.09
C MET A 1 -20.31 -11.48 -43.03
N LYS A 2 -20.08 -10.21 -42.65
CA LYS A 2 -19.46 -9.63 -41.43
C LYS A 2 -18.05 -10.12 -41.02
N ARG A 3 -16.98 -9.35 -41.33
CA ARG A 3 -16.28 -8.29 -40.51
C ARG A 3 -15.42 -8.91 -39.39
N GLN A 4 -14.08 -8.73 -39.40
CA GLN A 4 -13.28 -7.81 -38.55
C GLN A 4 -13.68 -7.92 -37.05
N GLU A 5 -12.78 -8.07 -36.07
CA GLU A 5 -11.79 -7.07 -35.66
C GLU A 5 -10.68 -7.71 -34.78
N GLY A 6 -9.42 -7.56 -35.21
CA GLY A 6 -8.30 -7.47 -34.28
C GLY A 6 -8.29 -6.05 -33.73
N GLY A 7 -8.47 -5.90 -32.42
CA GLY A 7 -8.62 -4.56 -31.83
C GLY A 7 -8.69 -4.45 -30.30
N ASP A 8 -8.77 -5.56 -29.55
CA ASP A 8 -9.03 -5.51 -28.09
C ASP A 8 -7.85 -5.92 -27.20
N ALA A 9 -6.69 -6.23 -27.77
CA ALA A 9 -5.52 -6.67 -26.99
C ALA A 9 -4.77 -5.53 -26.26
N ALA A 10 -5.08 -4.25 -26.55
CA ALA A 10 -4.27 -3.12 -26.07
C ALA A 10 -4.99 -2.16 -25.10
N ARG A 11 -6.31 -2.29 -24.88
CA ARG A 11 -7.09 -1.41 -23.97
C ARG A 11 -7.60 -2.08 -22.68
N ALA A 12 -7.19 -3.32 -22.40
CA ALA A 12 -7.59 -4.09 -21.21
C ALA A 12 -6.52 -4.19 -20.11
N ALA A 13 -5.47 -3.36 -20.15
CA ALA A 13 -4.39 -3.36 -19.15
C ALA A 13 -4.69 -2.43 -17.94
N GLY A 14 -5.96 -2.12 -17.67
CA GLY A 14 -6.36 -1.06 -16.74
C GLY A 14 -6.90 -1.50 -15.38
N GLU A 15 -7.45 -2.71 -15.25
CA GLU A 15 -8.01 -3.18 -13.98
C GLU A 15 -7.78 -4.69 -13.88
N ALA A 16 -6.57 -5.11 -13.48
CA ALA A 16 -6.34 -6.50 -13.15
C ALA A 16 -7.21 -6.85 -11.94
N VAL A 17 -8.20 -7.73 -12.13
CA VAL A 17 -9.09 -8.18 -11.05
C VAL A 17 -8.22 -8.80 -9.95
N ILE A 18 -8.15 -8.13 -8.79
CA ILE A 18 -7.35 -8.60 -7.67
C ILE A 18 -8.19 -9.60 -6.87
N LEU A 19 -7.72 -10.84 -6.80
CA LEU A 19 -8.38 -11.94 -6.10
C LEU A 19 -7.63 -12.31 -4.83
N CYS A 20 -8.36 -12.69 -3.79
CA CYS A 20 -7.77 -13.33 -2.61
C CYS A 20 -7.06 -14.62 -3.03
N SER A 21 -5.76 -14.73 -2.75
CA SER A 21 -4.94 -15.89 -3.09
C SER A 21 -5.39 -17.19 -2.40
N PHE A 22 -6.24 -17.10 -1.36
CA PHE A 22 -6.69 -18.23 -0.56
C PHE A 22 -8.10 -18.70 -0.94
N CYS A 23 -9.07 -17.78 -1.03
CA CYS A 23 -10.48 -18.12 -1.31
C CYS A 23 -10.96 -17.70 -2.70
N GLN A 24 -10.09 -17.05 -3.49
CA GLN A 24 -10.37 -16.59 -4.86
C GLN A 24 -11.53 -15.59 -4.99
N ARG A 25 -11.91 -14.93 -3.89
CA ARG A 25 -12.92 -13.87 -3.90
C ARG A 25 -12.34 -12.53 -4.35
N THR A 26 -13.19 -11.75 -5.02
CA THR A 26 -12.86 -10.36 -5.42
C THR A 26 -13.00 -9.40 -4.24
N ARG A 27 -12.61 -8.13 -4.46
CA ARG A 27 -12.79 -7.05 -3.49
C ARG A 27 -14.27 -6.74 -3.22
N GLU A 28 -15.16 -6.93 -4.18
CA GLU A 28 -16.61 -6.67 -4.01
C GLU A 28 -17.28 -7.73 -3.12
N GLN A 29 -16.70 -8.92 -3.07
CA GLN A 29 -17.17 -10.06 -2.27
C GLN A 29 -16.55 -10.11 -0.87
N SER A 30 -15.77 -9.10 -0.49
CA SER A 30 -14.98 -9.03 0.75
C SER A 30 -15.02 -7.60 1.30
N ARG A 31 -14.99 -7.42 2.62
CA ARG A 31 -14.94 -6.08 3.22
C ARG A 31 -13.62 -5.36 2.88
N TYR A 32 -12.51 -6.08 2.84
CA TYR A 32 -11.23 -5.54 2.40
C TYR A 32 -10.33 -6.62 1.81
N LEU A 33 -9.41 -6.19 0.96
CA LEU A 33 -8.37 -7.04 0.40
C LEU A 33 -7.01 -6.40 0.67
N LEU A 34 -6.17 -7.07 1.47
CA LEU A 34 -4.81 -6.65 1.77
C LEU A 34 -3.90 -7.13 0.65
N THR A 35 -3.23 -6.22 -0.05
CA THR A 35 -2.42 -6.53 -1.23
C THR A 35 -0.94 -6.28 -0.99
N ARG A 36 -0.11 -7.19 -1.51
CA ARG A 36 1.34 -7.05 -1.68
C ARG A 36 1.72 -7.53 -3.09
N PRO A 37 2.92 -7.21 -3.62
CA PRO A 37 3.36 -7.77 -4.89
C PRO A 37 3.24 -9.31 -4.89
N GLY A 38 2.43 -9.85 -5.78
CA GLY A 38 2.22 -11.29 -5.96
C GLY A 38 1.26 -11.98 -4.98
N VAL A 39 0.66 -11.28 -4.01
CA VAL A 39 -0.27 -11.90 -3.04
C VAL A 39 -1.35 -10.94 -2.56
N ALA A 40 -2.57 -11.45 -2.38
CA ALA A 40 -3.66 -10.71 -1.77
C ALA A 40 -4.47 -11.60 -0.82
N ILE A 41 -4.95 -11.05 0.30
CA ILE A 41 -5.72 -11.80 1.30
C ILE A 41 -6.91 -10.97 1.80
N CYS A 42 -8.10 -11.59 1.89
CA CYS A 42 -9.30 -10.92 2.41
C CYS A 42 -9.46 -11.06 3.92
N GLU A 43 -10.37 -10.28 4.50
CA GLU A 43 -10.64 -10.26 5.95
C GLU A 43 -11.07 -11.62 6.50
N VAL A 44 -11.87 -12.38 5.74
CA VAL A 44 -12.37 -13.69 6.16
C VAL A 44 -11.21 -14.67 6.26
N CYS A 45 -10.34 -14.70 5.24
CA CYS A 45 -9.16 -15.56 5.24
C CYS A 45 -8.18 -15.18 6.36
N VAL A 46 -8.00 -13.88 6.64
CA VAL A 46 -7.20 -13.44 7.80
C VAL A 46 -7.78 -13.99 9.10
N ALA A 47 -9.09 -13.88 9.32
CA ALA A 47 -9.74 -14.40 10.52
C ALA A 47 -9.56 -15.92 10.66
N THR A 48 -9.83 -16.68 9.59
CA THR A 48 -9.66 -18.14 9.58
C THR A 48 -8.20 -18.55 9.84
N CYS A 49 -7.23 -17.85 9.27
CA CYS A 49 -5.82 -18.11 9.53
C CYS A 49 -5.45 -17.85 10.99
N VAL A 50 -5.94 -16.77 11.58
CA VAL A 50 -5.71 -16.44 13.00
C VAL A 50 -6.27 -17.54 13.91
N ASP A 51 -7.49 -18.02 13.64
CA ASP A 51 -8.12 -19.09 14.41
C ASP A 51 -7.33 -20.40 14.30
N SER A 52 -6.94 -20.79 13.08
CA SER A 52 -6.18 -22.01 12.82
C SER A 52 -4.80 -22.01 13.49
N ILE A 53 -4.12 -20.85 13.50
CA ILE A 53 -2.84 -20.69 14.20
C ILE A 53 -3.06 -20.79 15.71
N ALA A 54 -4.10 -20.15 16.24
CA ALA A 54 -4.40 -20.21 17.68
C ALA A 54 -4.71 -21.64 18.14
N ASP A 55 -5.43 -22.42 17.33
CA ASP A 55 -5.72 -23.83 17.61
C ASP A 55 -4.45 -24.70 17.58
N ALA A 56 -3.59 -24.50 16.58
CA ALA A 56 -2.32 -25.21 16.49
C ALA A 56 -1.41 -24.95 17.70
N GLU A 57 -1.40 -23.74 18.25
CA GLU A 57 -0.60 -23.39 19.42
C GLU A 57 -1.18 -23.96 20.73
N ARG A 58 -2.51 -24.04 20.86
CA ARG A 58 -3.17 -24.74 21.98
C ARG A 58 -2.86 -26.24 21.97
N ALA A 59 -2.88 -26.86 20.79
CA ALA A 59 -2.61 -28.29 20.63
C ALA A 59 -1.16 -28.68 21.01
N LYS A 60 -0.20 -27.76 20.89
CA LYS A 60 1.20 -27.95 21.30
C LYS A 60 1.44 -27.75 22.81
N GLY A 61 0.40 -27.57 23.62
CA GLY A 61 0.54 -27.28 25.05
C GLY A 61 1.08 -25.88 25.36
N GLY A 62 1.14 -25.00 24.35
CA GLY A 62 1.47 -23.60 24.53
C GLY A 62 0.31 -22.88 25.23
N ARG A 63 0.63 -21.98 26.16
CA ARG A 63 -0.36 -21.07 26.76
C ARG A 63 -1.09 -20.36 25.60
N PRO A 64 -2.43 -20.36 25.54
CA PRO A 64 -3.13 -19.73 24.42
C PRO A 64 -2.64 -18.29 24.31
N ALA A 65 -2.20 -17.90 23.11
CA ALA A 65 -1.80 -16.52 22.84
C ALA A 65 -3.03 -15.64 23.16
N ALA A 66 -3.01 -15.00 24.34
CA ALA A 66 -4.01 -14.03 24.72
C ALA A 66 -4.22 -13.07 23.55
N ARG A 67 -5.48 -12.75 23.22
CA ARG A 67 -5.86 -11.81 22.15
C ARG A 67 -4.83 -10.69 22.08
N GLY A 68 -3.91 -10.76 21.13
CA GLY A 68 -2.69 -9.96 21.23
C GLY A 68 -1.39 -10.59 20.73
N GLY A 69 -1.32 -11.86 20.33
CA GLY A 69 -0.09 -12.42 19.73
C GLY A 69 0.39 -11.61 18.51
N LEU A 70 -0.53 -11.30 17.59
CA LEU A 70 -0.25 -10.44 16.44
C LEU A 70 0.06 -9.01 16.85
N TYR A 71 -0.69 -8.46 17.81
CA TYR A 71 -0.45 -7.10 18.31
C TYR A 71 0.92 -6.97 18.98
N ARG A 72 1.35 -7.97 19.77
CA ARG A 72 2.68 -8.02 20.40
C ARG A 72 3.78 -8.22 19.37
N TYR A 73 3.55 -9.00 18.32
CA TYR A 73 4.48 -9.14 17.21
C TYR A 73 4.66 -7.81 16.44
N VAL A 74 3.55 -7.13 16.12
CA VAL A 74 3.58 -5.81 15.47
C VAL A 74 4.22 -4.77 16.38
N ASP A 75 3.89 -4.74 17.67
CA ASP A 75 4.49 -3.84 18.66
C ASP A 75 6.01 -4.08 18.81
N ALA A 76 6.45 -5.35 18.83
CA ALA A 76 7.86 -5.71 18.86
C ALA A 76 8.60 -5.30 17.57
N LEU A 77 7.96 -5.41 16.40
CA LEU A 77 8.52 -4.93 15.14
C LEU A 77 8.63 -3.41 15.09
N LEU A 78 7.58 -2.69 15.50
CA LEU A 78 7.59 -1.22 15.55
C LEU A 78 8.68 -0.70 16.51
N LYS A 79 8.88 -1.35 17.66
CA LYS A 79 9.99 -1.04 18.58
C LYS A 79 11.38 -1.24 17.96
N LYS A 80 11.56 -2.25 17.10
CA LYS A 80 12.82 -2.48 16.38
C LYS A 80 13.07 -1.46 15.27
N ILE A 81 12.03 -1.03 14.57
CA ILE A 81 12.11 -0.03 13.49
C ILE A 81 12.35 1.37 14.07
N GLY A 82 11.96 1.59 15.33
CA GLY A 82 12.03 2.87 16.00
C GLY A 82 10.93 3.83 15.52
N PRO A 83 10.72 4.95 16.23
CA PRO A 83 9.82 5.98 15.73
C PRO A 83 10.33 6.50 14.37
N PRO A 84 9.43 6.87 13.45
CA PRO A 84 9.84 7.53 12.22
C PRO A 84 10.72 8.75 12.57
N PRO A 85 11.79 9.01 11.80
CA PRO A 85 12.69 10.11 12.11
C PRO A 85 11.91 11.42 12.10
N ALA A 86 12.13 12.29 13.10
CA ALA A 86 11.41 13.57 13.18
C ALA A 86 11.69 14.48 11.98
N ARG A 87 12.85 14.28 11.33
CA ARG A 87 13.29 15.00 10.14
C ARG A 87 13.75 14.05 9.06
N VAL A 88 13.52 14.43 7.82
CA VAL A 88 13.92 13.71 6.61
C VAL A 88 14.49 14.69 5.61
N ASP A 89 15.30 14.20 4.69
CA ASP A 89 15.84 15.02 3.62
C ASP A 89 14.83 15.13 2.47
N CYS A 90 14.70 16.32 1.90
CA CYS A 90 13.95 16.53 0.66
C CYS A 90 14.68 15.83 -0.51
N ASP A 91 14.01 14.98 -1.27
CA ASP A 91 14.64 14.27 -2.40
C ASP A 91 15.05 15.21 -3.55
N LEU A 92 14.52 16.43 -3.61
CA LEU A 92 14.86 17.42 -4.64
C LEU A 92 16.05 18.30 -4.25
N CYS A 93 15.99 18.96 -3.08
CA CYS A 93 17.01 19.92 -2.65
C CYS A 93 17.89 19.44 -1.49
N ARG A 94 17.63 18.24 -0.94
CA ARG A 94 18.34 17.62 0.19
C ARG A 94 18.33 18.41 1.49
N SER A 95 17.50 19.45 1.61
CA SER A 95 17.29 20.14 2.88
C SER A 95 16.60 19.23 3.90
N ARG A 96 16.98 19.36 5.17
CA ARG A 96 16.33 18.64 6.29
C ARG A 96 15.02 19.32 6.67
N VAL A 97 13.92 18.59 6.59
CA VAL A 97 12.56 19.08 6.87
C VAL A 97 11.89 18.21 7.90
N ALA A 98 11.00 18.79 8.71
CA ALA A 98 10.15 18.00 9.58
C ALA A 98 9.28 17.03 8.75
N VAL A 99 9.12 15.80 9.22
CA VAL A 99 8.24 14.82 8.53
C VAL A 99 6.80 15.31 8.43
N ALA A 100 6.34 16.09 9.42
CA ALA A 100 5.01 16.70 9.45
C ALA A 100 4.80 17.78 8.38
N GLU A 101 5.86 18.44 7.92
CA GLU A 101 5.81 19.54 6.94
C GLU A 101 6.19 19.09 5.53
N SER A 102 6.77 17.90 5.38
CA SER A 102 7.15 17.36 4.07
C SER A 102 6.03 16.50 3.48
N VAL A 103 5.88 16.57 2.17
CA VAL A 103 4.86 15.82 1.42
C VAL A 103 5.49 14.57 0.83
N ALA A 104 4.91 13.41 1.12
CA ALA A 104 5.31 12.15 0.52
C ALA A 104 4.65 11.98 -0.86
N ILE A 105 5.47 11.77 -1.88
CA ILE A 105 5.04 11.45 -3.23
C ILE A 105 5.24 9.95 -3.44
N ALA A 106 4.14 9.24 -3.69
CA ALA A 106 4.17 7.78 -3.85
C ALA A 106 5.24 7.35 -4.87
N ARG A 107 6.14 6.46 -4.44
CA ARG A 107 7.27 5.92 -5.23
C ARG A 107 8.30 6.95 -5.72
N ARG A 108 8.25 8.21 -5.27
CA ARG A 108 9.17 9.28 -5.70
C ARG A 108 9.91 9.97 -4.55
N GLY A 109 9.53 9.68 -3.32
CA GLY A 109 10.21 10.22 -2.13
C GLY A 109 9.41 11.30 -1.42
N ARG A 110 10.08 12.23 -0.74
CA ARG A 110 9.49 13.32 0.03
C ARG A 110 10.04 14.67 -0.41
N LEU A 111 9.17 15.66 -0.53
CA LEU A 111 9.55 17.04 -0.88
C LEU A 111 9.28 18.03 0.26
N CYS A 112 10.13 19.05 0.35
CA CYS A 112 9.90 20.21 1.21
C CYS A 112 8.85 21.16 0.59
N PRO A 113 8.17 21.99 1.40
CA PRO A 113 7.20 22.96 0.90
C PRO A 113 7.75 23.85 -0.23
N ALA A 114 8.95 24.41 -0.05
CA ALA A 114 9.58 25.28 -1.05
C ALA A 114 9.85 24.57 -2.39
N CYS A 115 10.19 23.28 -2.37
CA CYS A 115 10.38 22.50 -3.59
C CYS A 115 9.07 22.14 -4.28
N ILE A 116 7.98 21.98 -3.52
CA ILE A 116 6.65 21.78 -4.10
C ILE A 116 6.22 23.04 -4.84
N ASP A 117 6.38 24.20 -4.20
CA ASP A 117 6.05 25.49 -4.80
C ASP A 117 6.88 25.73 -6.06
N ALA A 118 8.19 25.49 -6.00
CA ALA A 118 9.08 25.63 -7.16
C ALA A 118 8.70 24.70 -8.34
N VAL A 119 8.29 23.46 -8.05
CA VAL A 119 7.81 22.52 -9.08
C VAL A 119 6.48 22.99 -9.67
N HIS A 120 5.56 23.48 -8.85
CA HIS A 120 4.28 24.01 -9.30
C HIS A 120 4.48 25.23 -10.22
N GLU A 121 5.32 26.19 -9.83
CA GLU A 121 5.67 27.35 -10.66
C GLU A 121 6.33 26.93 -11.99
N ALA A 122 7.25 25.97 -11.95
CA ALA A 122 7.90 25.46 -13.16
C ALA A 122 6.89 24.76 -14.10
N ALA A 123 5.93 24.03 -13.54
CA ALA A 123 4.87 23.38 -14.31
C ALA A 123 3.97 24.41 -15.00
N VAL A 124 3.55 25.47 -14.30
CA VAL A 124 2.75 26.57 -14.87
C VAL A 124 3.49 27.27 -16.00
N ARG A 125 4.79 27.56 -15.84
CA ARG A 125 5.60 28.19 -16.90
C ARG A 125 5.75 27.30 -18.14
N ARG A 126 5.72 25.97 -17.96
CA ARG A 126 5.82 25.01 -19.06
C ARG A 126 4.50 24.86 -19.83
N ASP A 127 3.37 25.15 -19.19
CA ASP A 127 2.03 25.06 -19.78
C ASP A 127 1.29 26.40 -19.70
N PRO A 128 1.74 27.45 -20.43
CA PRO A 128 1.10 28.76 -20.39
C PRO A 128 -0.28 28.78 -21.09
N GLY A 129 -0.70 27.67 -21.71
CA GLY A 129 -1.97 27.53 -22.41
C GLY A 129 -2.45 26.09 -22.34
N GLY A 130 -3.29 25.79 -21.36
CA GLY A 130 -3.96 24.50 -21.25
C GLY A 130 -4.68 24.16 -22.55
N ARG A 131 -4.58 22.89 -22.96
CA ARG A 131 -5.37 22.35 -24.06
C ARG A 131 -6.83 22.20 -23.62
N ASP A 132 -7.67 22.99 -24.28
CA ASP A 132 -9.13 22.91 -24.38
C ASP A 132 -9.66 21.48 -24.69
#